data_AF-A0A354GPU2-F1
#
_entry.id   AF-A0A354GPU2-F1
#
_cell.length_a   1.000
_cell.length_b   1.000
_cell.length_c   1.000
_cell.angle_alpha   90.00
_cell.angle_beta   90.00
_cell.angle_gamma   90.00
#
_symmetry.space_group_name_H-M   'P 1'
#
loop_
_entity.id
_entity.type
_entity.pdbx_description
1 polymer ?
#
loop_
_entity_poly.entity_id
_entity_poly.type
_entity_poly.pdbx_seq_one_letter_code
_entity_poly.pdbx_strand_id
1 'polypeptide(L)'
;MTVGILLAVLVSYGSTTARLRGIERKLNALLRHHGVDPTQGLLLSDRVKQLAADPGRKIEAIKVYREETGASLAEAKEAIESFTISK
;
A
#
# COMPACT_ATOMS: atom_id res chain seq x y z
N MET A 1 21.32 -32.08 -14.23
CA MET A 1 21.71 -30.65 -14.10
C MET A 1 20.51 -29.70 -14.04
N THR A 2 19.48 -29.89 -14.88
CA THR A 2 18.28 -29.04 -14.93
C THR A 2 17.41 -29.07 -13.65
N VAL A 3 17.25 -30.23 -13.01
CA VAL A 3 16.43 -30.38 -11.79
C VAL A 3 17.03 -29.63 -10.58
N GLY A 4 18.36 -29.57 -10.47
CA GLY A 4 19.04 -28.84 -9.39
C GLY A 4 18.89 -27.31 -9.50
N ILE A 5 18.84 -26.79 -10.73
CA ILE A 5 18.59 -25.37 -11.01
C ILE A 5 17.15 -25.02 -10.61
N LEU A 6 16.17 -25.87 -10.92
CA LEU A 6 14.77 -25.66 -10.57
C LEU A 6 14.55 -25.60 -9.04
N LEU A 7 15.21 -26.49 -8.29
CA LEU A 7 15.18 -26.47 -6.82
C LEU A 7 15.85 -25.22 -6.24
N ALA A 8 16.99 -24.80 -6.80
CA ALA A 8 17.68 -23.59 -6.37
C ALA A 8 16.84 -22.32 -6.59
N VAL A 9 16.11 -22.25 -7.72
CA VAL A 9 15.20 -21.14 -8.03
C VAL A 9 14.04 -21.09 -7.03
N LEU A 10 13.44 -22.23 -6.66
CA LEU A 10 12.35 -22.28 -5.67
C LEU A 10 12.81 -21.87 -4.26
N VAL A 11 14.02 -22.24 -3.84
CA VAL A 11 14.58 -21.85 -2.54
C VAL A 11 14.94 -20.36 -2.49
N SER A 12 15.38 -19.79 -3.62
CA SER A 12 15.78 -18.37 -3.68
C SER A 12 14.60 -17.38 -3.61
N TYR A 13 13.35 -17.82 -3.71
CA TYR A 13 12.17 -16.97 -3.51
C TYR A 13 11.97 -16.55 -2.04
N GLY A 14 12.53 -17.27 -1.07
CA GLY A 14 12.29 -17.04 0.35
C GLY A 14 13.03 -15.83 0.96
N SER A 15 14.21 -15.48 0.43
CA SER A 15 15.12 -14.49 1.03
C SER A 15 14.89 -13.04 0.58
N THR A 16 14.14 -12.82 -0.51
CA THR A 16 13.91 -11.50 -1.10
C THR A 16 12.93 -10.63 -0.30
N THR A 17 12.07 -11.25 0.52
CA THR A 17 10.99 -10.55 1.26
C THR A 17 11.45 -9.83 2.53
N ALA A 18 12.62 -10.17 3.07
CA ALA A 18 13.11 -9.62 4.34
C ALA A 18 13.82 -8.26 4.15
N ARG A 19 14.59 -8.09 3.06
CA ARG A 19 15.26 -6.83 2.76
C ARG A 19 14.27 -5.72 2.42
N LEU A 20 13.21 -6.05 1.70
CA LEU A 20 12.17 -5.10 1.30
C LEU A 20 11.46 -4.48 2.53
N ARG A 21 11.08 -5.31 3.51
CA ARG A 21 10.47 -4.85 4.77
C ARG A 21 11.38 -3.93 5.58
N GLY A 22 12.69 -4.16 5.56
CA GLY A 22 13.65 -3.29 6.24
C GLY A 22 13.73 -1.90 5.58
N ILE A 23 13.63 -1.84 4.26
CA ILE A 23 13.64 -0.60 3.48
C ILE A 23 12.36 0.20 3.72
N GLU A 24 11.18 -0.42 3.64
CA GLU A 24 9.89 0.22 3.95
C GLU A 24 9.88 0.86 5.34
N ARG A 25 10.35 0.15 6.37
CA ARG A 25 10.38 0.69 7.74
C ARG A 25 11.29 1.91 7.85
N LYS A 26 12.47 1.88 7.23
CA LYS A 26 13.40 3.01 7.22
C LYS A 26 12.82 4.19 6.45
N LEU A 27 12.18 3.93 5.32
CA LEU A 27 11.52 4.96 4.53
C LEU A 27 10.38 5.62 5.30
N ASN A 28 9.49 4.83 5.91
CA ASN A 28 8.40 5.34 6.74
C ASN A 28 8.93 6.12 7.96
N ALA A 29 10.03 5.71 8.57
CA ALA A 29 10.66 6.45 9.66
C ALA A 29 11.21 7.81 9.20
N LEU A 30 11.84 7.88 8.02
CA LEU A 30 12.34 9.13 7.45
C LEU A 30 11.20 10.07 7.03
N LEU A 31 10.16 9.54 6.38
CA LEU A 31 8.99 10.31 5.96
C LEU A 31 8.28 10.95 7.16
N ARG A 32 8.03 10.17 8.21
CA ARG A 32 7.42 10.66 9.47
C ARG A 32 8.29 11.70 10.17
N HIS A 33 9.61 11.51 10.18
CA HIS A 33 10.53 12.51 10.76
C HIS A 33 10.45 13.85 10.03
N HIS A 34 10.20 13.85 8.72
CA HIS A 34 10.01 15.06 7.93
C HIS A 34 8.58 15.61 7.94
N GLY A 35 7.67 15.03 8.75
CA GLY A 35 6.26 15.44 8.80
C GLY A 35 5.49 15.14 7.51
N VAL A 36 6.04 14.29 6.64
CA VAL A 36 5.39 13.85 5.41
C VAL A 36 4.70 12.53 5.70
N ASP A 37 3.38 12.54 5.75
CA ASP A 37 2.61 11.31 5.83
C ASP A 37 2.38 10.78 4.40
N PRO A 38 2.94 9.61 4.02
CA PRO A 38 2.73 9.05 2.68
C PRO A 38 1.26 8.79 2.36
N THR A 39 0.40 8.65 3.36
CA THR A 39 -1.06 8.51 3.20
C THR A 39 -1.78 9.84 2.94
N GLN A 40 -1.23 10.98 3.35
CA GLN A 40 -1.87 12.28 3.22
C GLN A 40 -1.79 12.88 1.80
N GLY A 41 -0.92 12.36 0.93
CA GLY A 41 -0.50 13.07 -0.29
C GLY A 41 -0.77 12.40 -1.62
N LEU A 42 -1.09 11.10 -1.67
CA LEU A 42 -1.54 10.52 -2.94
C LEU A 42 -2.98 10.97 -3.19
N LEU A 43 -3.10 12.01 -4.02
CA LEU A 43 -4.36 12.44 -4.62
C LEU A 43 -5.20 11.20 -4.95
N LEU A 44 -6.30 11.01 -4.21
CA LEU A 44 -7.24 9.93 -4.54
C LEU A 44 -7.64 10.13 -6.01
N SER A 45 -7.60 9.06 -6.80
CA SER A 45 -8.12 9.13 -8.15
C SER A 45 -9.59 9.53 -8.11
N ASP A 46 -10.10 10.18 -9.16
CA ASP A 46 -11.49 10.63 -9.18
C ASP A 46 -12.47 9.45 -9.03
N ARG A 47 -12.06 8.26 -9.50
CA ARG A 47 -12.77 7.01 -9.25
C ARG A 47 -12.87 6.70 -7.76
N VAL A 48 -11.75 6.72 -7.04
CA VAL A 48 -11.75 6.43 -5.60
C VAL A 48 -12.53 7.49 -4.83
N LYS A 49 -12.47 8.78 -5.21
CA LYS A 49 -13.28 9.84 -4.59
C LYS A 49 -14.79 9.59 -4.76
N GLN A 50 -15.22 9.18 -5.95
CA GLN A 50 -16.63 8.85 -6.21
C GLN A 50 -17.10 7.67 -5.35
N LEU A 51 -16.27 6.62 -5.23
CA LEU A 51 -16.55 5.47 -4.37
C LEU A 51 -16.61 5.86 -2.89
N ALA A 52 -15.64 6.67 -2.43
CA ALA A 52 -15.54 7.11 -1.04
C ALA A 52 -16.65 8.11 -0.65
N ALA A 53 -17.30 8.76 -1.61
CA ALA A 53 -18.42 9.65 -1.37
C ALA A 53 -19.71 8.91 -0.97
N ASP A 54 -19.83 7.62 -1.30
CA ASP A 54 -20.95 6.76 -0.92
C ASP A 54 -20.59 5.90 0.31
N PRO A 55 -21.27 6.06 1.46
CA PRO A 55 -21.01 5.27 2.67
C PRO A 55 -21.10 3.76 2.45
N GLY A 56 -21.94 3.29 1.52
CA GLY A 56 -22.11 1.88 1.20
C GLY A 56 -20.93 1.29 0.40
N ARG A 57 -20.08 2.14 -0.19
CA ARG A 57 -18.99 1.72 -1.09
C ARG A 57 -17.60 1.99 -0.54
N LYS A 58 -17.48 2.31 0.75
CA LYS A 58 -16.19 2.55 1.43
C LYS A 58 -15.20 1.39 1.26
N ILE A 59 -15.66 0.14 1.36
CA ILE A 59 -14.79 -1.03 1.16
C ILE A 59 -14.29 -1.13 -0.28
N GLU A 60 -15.14 -0.80 -1.25
CA GLU A 60 -14.75 -0.76 -2.66
C GLU A 60 -13.73 0.35 -2.93
N ALA A 61 -13.91 1.53 -2.33
CA ALA A 61 -12.94 2.62 -2.39
C ALA A 61 -11.56 2.20 -1.84
N ILE A 62 -11.54 1.54 -0.68
CA ILE A 62 -10.30 1.01 -0.07
C ILE A 62 -9.65 -0.02 -1.00
N LYS A 63 -10.44 -0.92 -1.60
CA LYS A 63 -9.93 -1.94 -2.53
C LYS A 63 -9.28 -1.30 -3.75
N VAL A 64 -9.98 -0.38 -4.42
CA VAL A 64 -9.47 0.31 -5.62
C VAL A 64 -8.23 1.14 -5.29
N TYR A 65 -8.22 1.84 -4.16
CA TYR A 65 -7.03 2.59 -3.72
C TYR A 65 -5.80 1.69 -3.58
N ARG A 66 -5.95 0.50 -2.98
CA ARG A 66 -4.84 -0.46 -2.85
C ARG A 66 -4.37 -1.02 -4.18
N GLU A 67 -5.28 -1.26 -5.11
CA GLU A 67 -4.96 -1.74 -6.46
C GLU A 67 -4.20 -0.68 -7.26
N GLU A 68 -4.57 0.60 -7.12
CA GLU A 68 -3.95 1.72 -7.83
C GLU A 68 -2.59 2.12 -7.23
N THR A 69 -2.42 2.01 -5.91
CA THR A 69 -1.25 2.55 -5.19
C THR A 69 -0.29 1.49 -4.66
N GLY A 70 -0.74 0.23 -4.58
CA GLY A 70 -0.01 -0.82 -3.87
C GLY A 70 -0.02 -0.69 -2.35
N ALA A 71 -0.82 0.23 -1.79
CA ALA A 71 -0.86 0.50 -0.36
C ALA A 71 -1.28 -0.72 0.46
N SER A 72 -0.78 -0.76 1.70
CA SER A 72 -1.27 -1.69 2.71
C SER A 72 -2.73 -1.41 3.06
N LEU A 73 -3.38 -2.38 3.71
CA LEU A 73 -4.78 -2.21 4.11
C LEU A 73 -4.96 -1.08 5.13
N ALA A 74 -3.99 -0.89 6.03
CA ALA A 74 -4.03 0.16 7.04
C ALA A 74 -3.93 1.54 6.39
N GLU A 75 -2.95 1.73 5.49
CA GLU A 75 -2.73 2.99 4.76
C GLU A 75 -3.94 3.34 3.89
N ALA A 76 -4.50 2.36 3.17
CA ALA A 76 -5.67 2.60 2.34
C ALA A 76 -6.91 2.95 3.16
N LYS A 77 -7.13 2.30 4.31
CA LYS A 77 -8.23 2.64 5.22
C LYS A 77 -8.08 4.08 5.72
N GLU A 78 -6.88 4.44 6.17
CA GLU A 78 -6.56 5.78 6.68
C GLU A 78 -6.80 6.85 5.60
N ALA A 79 -6.31 6.65 4.39
CA ALA A 79 -6.51 7.59 3.28
C ALA A 79 -8.00 7.82 2.95
N ILE A 80 -8.81 6.75 2.89
CA ILE A 80 -10.25 6.87 2.66
C ILE A 80 -10.96 7.54 3.84
N GLU A 81 -10.58 7.21 5.08
CA GLU A 81 -11.18 7.81 6.28
C GLU A 81 -10.87 9.29 6.40
N SER A 82 -9.62 9.71 6.17
CA SER A 82 -9.24 11.11 6.13
C SER A 82 -10.00 11.88 5.05
N PHE A 83 -10.21 11.29 3.87
CA PHE A 83 -11.00 11.91 2.82
C PHE A 83 -12.47 12.10 3.22
N THR A 84 -13.09 11.10 3.86
CA THR A 84 -14.49 11.21 4.31
C THR A 84 -14.67 12.22 5.45
N ILE A 85 -13.70 12.36 6.35
CA ILE A 85 -13.76 13.30 7.49
C ILE A 85 -13.49 14.74 7.06
N SER A 86 -12.64 14.95 6.06
CA SER A 86 -12.29 16.28 5.54
C SER A 86 -13.33 16.86 4.55
N LYS A 87 -14.36 16.09 4.20
CA LYS A 87 -15.47 16.53 3.33
C LYS A 87 -16.50 17.32 4.13
#